data_AF-A0A0S8KUZ0-F1
#
_entry.id   AF-A0A0S8KUZ0-F1
#
_cell.length_a   1.000
_cell.length_b   1.000
_cell.length_c   1.000
_cell.angle_alpha   90.00
_cell.angle_beta   90.00
_cell.angle_gamma   90.00
#
_symmetry.space_group_name_H-M   'P 1'
#
loop_
_entity.id
_entity.type
_entity.pdbx_description
1 polymer ?
#
loop_
_entity_poly.entity_id
_entity_poly.type
_entity_poly.pdbx_seq_one_letter_code
_entity_poly.pdbx_strand_id
1 'polypeptide(L)'
;MHNRMNIGIGRHILWTVLAGMIFLYSSCDNYSLLEKQEESFLKYYAVDIDDNTGTVVIQTTDGYAILSNFENVGGKDMILIITDQFGRQNPGYPVFFGTDRDDHGYSMIQVDNGYLISGSSTDATRKHGYLANISHDGTVLWDNVYSYYRDLEFRDACLTDDDLIITGYAKVDPGDMDAIIFKTSATGDSIWIRYYKMSDRNDVGEAIIETPGPP
;
A
#
# COMPACT_ATOMS: atom_id res chain seq x y z
N MET A 1 -17.61 65.31 34.11
CA MET A 1 -17.84 63.86 34.09
C MET A 1 -16.58 63.19 33.57
N HIS A 2 -15.78 62.58 34.44
CA HIS A 2 -14.47 62.01 34.12
C HIS A 2 -14.60 60.49 34.18
N ASN A 3 -14.53 59.83 33.02
CA ASN A 3 -14.67 58.38 32.91
C ASN A 3 -13.31 57.74 33.22
N ARG A 4 -13.11 57.25 34.45
CA ARG A 4 -11.91 56.48 34.80
C ARG A 4 -12.04 55.08 34.20
N MET A 5 -11.44 54.89 33.02
CA MET A 5 -11.22 53.56 32.46
C MET A 5 -10.35 52.75 33.43
N ASN A 6 -10.82 51.56 33.78
CA ASN A 6 -10.29 50.73 34.84
C ASN A 6 -9.04 49.96 34.34
N ILE A 7 -7.86 50.60 34.44
CA ILE A 7 -6.57 50.12 33.92
C ILE A 7 -6.17 48.73 34.51
N GLY A 8 -6.73 48.35 35.66
CA GLY A 8 -6.47 47.04 36.28
C GLY A 8 -7.04 45.85 35.51
N ILE A 9 -8.22 45.99 34.89
CA ILE A 9 -8.92 44.86 34.26
C ILE A 9 -8.23 44.45 32.95
N GLY A 10 -7.74 45.42 32.16
CA GLY A 10 -7.01 45.14 30.92
C GLY A 10 -5.67 44.45 31.14
N ARG A 11 -4.98 44.75 32.25
CA ARG A 11 -3.71 44.09 32.60
C ARG A 11 -3.92 42.64 33.01
N HIS A 12 -5.01 42.33 33.72
CA HIS A 12 -5.35 40.95 34.08
C HIS A 12 -5.78 40.12 32.86
N ILE A 13 -6.59 40.67 31.96
CA ILE A 13 -7.00 39.98 30.72
C ILE A 13 -5.78 39.67 29.83
N LEU A 14 -4.82 40.61 29.72
CA LEU A 14 -3.60 40.40 28.94
C LEU A 14 -2.75 39.24 29.49
N TRP A 15 -2.58 39.14 30.81
CA TRP A 15 -1.83 38.04 31.43
C TRP A 15 -2.55 36.70 31.32
N THR A 16 -3.88 36.68 31.39
CA THR A 16 -4.67 35.45 31.20
C THR A 16 -4.61 34.95 29.76
N VAL A 17 -4.64 35.86 28.78
CA VAL A 17 -4.50 35.51 27.35
C VAL A 17 -3.08 35.05 27.03
N LEU A 18 -2.04 35.72 27.55
CA LEU A 18 -0.65 35.27 27.38
C LEU A 18 -0.39 33.91 28.04
N ALA A 19 -0.90 33.70 29.27
CA ALA A 19 -0.78 32.40 29.94
C ALA A 19 -1.49 31.30 29.14
N GLY A 20 -2.69 31.56 28.62
CA GLY A 20 -3.43 30.63 27.76
C GLY A 20 -2.71 30.31 26.45
N MET A 21 -2.06 31.30 25.81
CA MET A 21 -1.24 31.06 24.62
C MET A 21 0.02 30.23 24.92
N ILE A 22 0.67 30.44 26.07
CA ILE A 22 1.83 29.63 26.49
C ILE A 22 1.44 28.16 26.72
N PHE A 23 0.22 27.89 27.23
CA PHE A 23 -0.32 26.53 27.34
C PHE A 23 -0.71 25.91 25.98
N LEU A 24 -1.12 26.72 25.01
CA LEU A 24 -1.42 26.26 23.65
C LEU A 24 -0.14 25.97 22.83
N TYR A 25 0.95 26.70 23.09
CA TYR A 25 2.26 26.39 22.51
C TYR A 25 2.90 25.14 23.14
N SER A 26 2.69 24.88 24.43
CA SER A 26 3.24 23.69 25.09
C SER A 26 2.41 22.41 24.89
N SER A 27 1.15 22.51 24.44
CA SER A 27 0.33 21.33 24.15
C SER A 27 0.57 20.72 22.77
N CYS A 28 1.31 21.39 21.88
CA CYS A 28 1.58 20.88 20.53
C CYS A 28 2.88 20.05 20.40
N ASP A 29 3.71 19.98 21.45
CA ASP A 29 5.00 19.27 21.40
C ASP A 29 5.06 18.04 22.32
N ASN A 30 3.94 17.62 22.92
CA ASN A 30 3.90 16.36 23.68
C ASN A 30 3.86 15.15 22.74
N TYR A 31 5.03 14.78 22.24
CA TYR A 31 5.33 13.49 21.61
C TYR A 31 5.46 12.34 22.62
N SER A 32 5.11 12.55 23.90
CA SER A 32 5.10 11.48 24.90
C SER A 32 3.83 10.64 24.75
N LEU A 33 4.00 9.45 24.18
CA LEU A 33 2.98 8.42 24.08
C LEU A 33 2.56 8.00 25.50
N LEU A 34 1.25 7.80 25.70
CA LEU A 34 0.75 7.12 26.90
C LEU A 34 1.14 5.64 26.80
N GLU A 35 1.60 5.05 27.90
CA GLU A 35 2.02 3.63 28.02
C GLU A 35 0.97 2.64 27.44
N LYS A 36 -0.32 3.02 27.44
CA LYS A 36 -1.41 2.22 26.86
C LYS A 36 -1.53 2.28 25.33
N GLN A 37 -1.00 3.31 24.68
CA GLN A 37 -0.94 3.39 23.21
C GLN A 37 0.12 2.46 22.63
N GLU A 38 1.09 2.00 23.43
CA GLU A 38 2.08 1.01 23.00
C GLU A 38 1.47 -0.39 22.84
N GLU A 39 0.38 -0.72 23.54
CA GLU A 39 -0.26 -2.05 23.46
C GLU A 39 -1.28 -2.19 22.32
N SER A 40 -1.92 -1.09 21.92
CA SER A 40 -2.83 -1.08 20.76
C SER A 40 -3.12 0.35 20.31
N PHE A 41 -3.27 0.53 19.00
CA PHE A 41 -3.69 1.81 18.43
C PHE A 41 -4.67 1.59 17.27
N LEU A 42 -5.48 2.62 17.01
CA LEU A 42 -6.26 2.75 15.79
C LEU A 42 -5.74 3.98 15.05
N LYS A 43 -5.28 3.79 13.81
CA LYS A 43 -4.81 4.89 12.96
C LYS A 43 -5.63 4.95 11.69
N TYR A 44 -6.03 6.16 11.34
CA TYR A 44 -6.59 6.49 10.03
C TYR A 44 -5.50 7.16 9.21
N TYR A 45 -5.26 6.64 8.02
CA TYR A 45 -4.41 7.29 7.02
C TYR A 45 -5.34 7.91 6.00
N ALA A 46 -5.82 9.13 6.32
CA ALA A 46 -6.60 9.91 5.39
C ALA A 46 -5.66 10.42 4.30
N VAL A 47 -5.83 9.87 3.11
CA VAL A 47 -5.25 10.40 1.89
C VAL A 47 -6.36 11.24 1.28
N ASP A 48 -6.07 12.48 0.86
CA ASP A 48 -7.06 13.44 0.35
C ASP A 48 -7.53 13.04 -1.07
N ILE A 49 -8.08 11.84 -1.15
CA ILE A 49 -8.51 11.12 -2.36
C ILE A 49 -9.82 10.42 -2.02
N ASP A 50 -10.72 10.40 -3.00
CA ASP A 50 -11.97 9.65 -2.93
C ASP A 50 -11.70 8.17 -3.26
N ASP A 51 -12.55 7.27 -2.74
CA ASP A 51 -12.60 5.84 -3.08
C ASP A 51 -11.26 5.08 -2.99
N ASN A 52 -10.69 5.02 -1.78
CA ASN A 52 -9.52 4.20 -1.48
C ASN A 52 -9.86 2.88 -0.75
N THR A 53 -9.13 1.82 -1.06
CA THR A 53 -9.21 0.54 -0.34
C THR A 53 -7.83 0.13 0.15
N GLY A 54 -7.69 -0.08 1.46
CA GLY A 54 -6.48 -0.68 2.04
C GLY A 54 -6.48 -2.18 1.77
N THR A 55 -5.39 -2.69 1.20
CA THR A 55 -5.34 -4.08 0.70
C THR A 55 -4.40 -4.94 1.52
N VAL A 56 -3.21 -4.43 1.87
CA VAL A 56 -2.19 -5.20 2.59
C VAL A 56 -1.48 -4.35 3.63
N VAL A 57 -1.20 -4.94 4.80
CA VAL A 57 -0.33 -4.36 5.83
C VAL A 57 0.76 -5.37 6.17
N ILE A 58 2.02 -4.96 6.05
CA ILE A 58 3.19 -5.73 6.50
C ILE A 58 3.81 -5.03 7.70
N GLN A 59 4.04 -5.77 8.79
CA GLN A 59 4.87 -5.29 9.88
C GLN A 59 6.34 -5.38 9.48
N THR A 60 7.07 -4.30 9.67
CA THR A 60 8.53 -4.19 9.44
C THR A 60 9.26 -4.04 10.76
N THR A 61 10.59 -4.08 10.75
CA THR A 61 11.41 -3.86 11.95
C THR A 61 11.16 -2.48 12.58
N ASP A 62 10.90 -1.47 11.75
CA ASP A 62 10.80 -0.07 12.18
C ASP A 62 9.38 0.49 12.13
N GLY A 63 8.38 -0.32 11.76
CA GLY A 63 7.00 0.12 11.61
C GLY A 63 6.12 -0.78 10.77
N TYR A 64 5.37 -0.17 9.86
CA TYR A 64 4.44 -0.87 8.97
C TYR A 64 4.57 -0.32 7.56
N ALA A 65 4.38 -1.22 6.58
CA ALA A 65 4.19 -0.89 5.18
C ALA A 65 2.75 -1.22 4.79
N ILE A 66 2.05 -0.25 4.21
CA ILE A 66 0.63 -0.37 3.87
C ILE A 66 0.47 -0.11 2.38
N LEU A 67 -0.08 -1.10 1.68
CA LEU A 67 -0.51 -0.99 0.29
C LEU A 67 -2.01 -0.68 0.25
N SER A 68 -2.37 0.35 -0.51
CA SER A 68 -3.76 0.68 -0.80
C SER A 68 -3.93 0.99 -2.28
N ASN A 69 -5.14 0.75 -2.78
CA ASN A 69 -5.58 1.17 -4.11
C ASN A 69 -6.48 2.40 -4.00
N PHE A 70 -6.51 3.23 -5.04
CA PHE A 70 -7.41 4.37 -5.14
C PHE A 70 -7.72 4.70 -6.59
N GLU A 71 -8.85 5.34 -6.85
CA GLU A 71 -9.21 5.76 -8.20
C GLU A 71 -8.65 7.15 -8.51
N ASN A 72 -7.80 7.27 -9.55
CA ASN A 72 -7.27 8.56 -9.98
C ASN A 72 -7.59 8.90 -11.44
N VAL A 73 -7.96 10.15 -11.69
CA VAL A 73 -8.04 10.70 -13.05
C VAL A 73 -6.62 11.09 -13.51
N GLY A 74 -5.83 10.11 -13.94
CA GLY A 74 -4.48 10.38 -14.46
C GLY A 74 -3.49 9.22 -14.39
N GLY A 75 -3.91 8.04 -13.92
CA GLY A 75 -3.05 6.88 -13.71
C GLY A 75 -2.32 6.90 -12.36
N LYS A 76 -1.60 5.81 -12.09
CA LYS A 76 -1.01 5.45 -10.78
C LYS A 76 -2.08 5.32 -9.70
N ASP A 77 -2.66 4.14 -9.61
CA ASP A 77 -3.81 3.85 -8.74
C ASP A 77 -3.41 3.11 -7.46
N MET A 78 -2.11 3.00 -7.18
CA MET A 78 -1.58 2.38 -5.97
C MET A 78 -0.78 3.37 -5.12
N ILE A 79 -0.91 3.23 -3.80
CA ILE A 79 -0.12 3.98 -2.83
C ILE A 79 0.59 3.06 -1.84
N LEU A 80 1.81 3.45 -1.48
CA LEU A 80 2.57 2.88 -0.38
C LEU A 80 2.62 3.91 0.75
N ILE A 81 2.23 3.49 1.95
CA ILE A 81 2.40 4.28 3.18
C ILE A 81 3.38 3.52 4.08
N ILE A 82 4.49 4.19 4.44
CA ILE A 82 5.41 3.69 5.45
C ILE A 82 5.20 4.47 6.74
N THR A 83 5.25 3.75 7.85
CA THR A 83 5.01 4.30 9.18
C THR A 83 6.17 3.97 10.11
N ASP A 84 6.19 4.61 11.27
CA ASP A 84 6.98 4.14 12.41
C ASP A 84 6.27 2.99 13.16
N GLN A 85 6.95 2.44 14.17
CA GLN A 85 6.45 1.38 15.07
C GLN A 85 5.15 1.72 15.81
N PHE A 86 4.75 2.99 15.84
CA PHE A 86 3.52 3.46 16.48
C PHE A 86 2.42 3.77 15.46
N GLY A 87 2.60 3.40 14.19
CA GLY A 87 1.66 3.68 13.11
C GLY A 87 1.56 5.17 12.77
N ARG A 88 2.59 5.97 13.04
CA ARG A 88 2.63 7.36 12.52
C ARG A 88 3.28 7.32 11.14
N GLN A 89 2.59 7.87 10.15
CA GLN A 89 3.09 7.96 8.78
C GLN A 89 4.41 8.74 8.74
N ASN A 90 5.40 8.19 8.06
CA ASN A 90 6.70 8.81 7.90
C ASN A 90 6.61 10.03 6.96
N PRO A 91 7.44 11.08 7.16
CA PRO A 91 7.52 12.19 6.22
C PRO A 91 7.88 11.70 4.80
N GLY A 92 7.22 12.27 3.78
CA GLY A 92 7.45 11.91 2.37
C GLY A 92 6.48 10.87 1.80
N TYR A 93 5.58 10.32 2.63
CA TYR A 93 4.52 9.39 2.22
C TYR A 93 3.14 10.08 2.19
N PRO A 94 2.10 9.49 1.56
CA PRO A 94 2.15 8.28 0.71
C PRO A 94 2.98 8.50 -0.57
N VAL A 95 3.54 7.42 -1.09
CA VAL A 95 4.14 7.40 -2.43
C VAL A 95 3.15 6.77 -3.41
N PHE A 96 2.95 7.42 -4.54
CA PHE A 96 2.04 7.01 -5.61
C PHE A 96 2.81 6.30 -6.73
N PHE A 97 2.35 5.13 -7.12
CA PHE A 97 2.99 4.31 -8.15
C PHE A 97 1.98 3.52 -8.97
N GLY A 98 2.48 2.91 -10.04
CA GLY A 98 1.69 2.34 -11.13
C GLY A 98 2.10 2.92 -12.48
N THR A 99 1.27 2.64 -13.47
CA THR A 99 1.37 2.94 -14.88
C THR A 99 0.43 4.09 -15.27
N ASP A 100 0.21 4.29 -16.57
CA ASP A 100 -0.79 5.21 -17.13
C ASP A 100 -2.16 4.55 -17.35
N ARG A 101 -2.36 3.33 -16.84
CA ARG A 101 -3.56 2.51 -16.91
C ARG A 101 -4.19 2.36 -15.53
N ASP A 102 -5.36 1.71 -15.49
CA ASP A 102 -6.04 1.40 -14.24
C ASP A 102 -5.32 0.25 -13.54
N ASP A 103 -4.52 0.56 -12.52
CA ASP A 103 -3.74 -0.42 -11.79
C ASP A 103 -4.41 -0.89 -10.50
N HIS A 104 -4.14 -2.12 -10.10
CA HIS A 104 -4.66 -2.67 -8.86
C HIS A 104 -3.63 -3.61 -8.24
N GLY A 105 -3.15 -3.28 -7.04
CA GLY A 105 -2.28 -4.12 -6.24
C GLY A 105 -3.11 -5.06 -5.36
N TYR A 106 -2.91 -6.37 -5.51
CA TYR A 106 -3.62 -7.40 -4.76
C TYR A 106 -2.80 -7.96 -3.60
N SER A 107 -1.49 -8.13 -3.78
CA SER A 107 -0.60 -8.59 -2.72
C SER A 107 0.67 -7.75 -2.61
N MET A 108 1.26 -7.76 -1.42
CA MET A 108 2.56 -7.18 -1.13
C MET A 108 3.32 -8.15 -0.24
N ILE A 109 4.58 -8.43 -0.57
CA ILE A 109 5.51 -9.17 0.28
C ILE A 109 6.79 -8.36 0.50
N GLN A 110 7.45 -8.56 1.63
CA GLN A 110 8.75 -7.96 1.89
C GLN A 110 9.84 -8.75 1.16
N VAL A 111 10.77 -8.04 0.53
CA VAL A 111 11.97 -8.57 -0.12
C VAL A 111 13.20 -7.78 0.37
N ASP A 112 14.41 -8.28 0.10
CA ASP A 112 15.65 -7.69 0.64
C ASP A 112 15.76 -6.18 0.42
N ASN A 113 15.47 -5.72 -0.79
CA ASN A 113 15.60 -4.32 -1.18
C ASN A 113 14.32 -3.48 -0.99
N GLY A 114 13.23 -4.07 -0.51
CA GLY A 114 11.97 -3.35 -0.32
C GLY A 114 10.75 -4.25 -0.28
N TYR A 115 9.82 -4.02 -1.21
CA TYR A 115 8.54 -4.69 -1.30
C TYR A 115 8.26 -5.11 -2.74
N LEU A 116 7.77 -6.33 -2.90
CA LEU A 116 7.23 -6.81 -4.16
C LEU A 116 5.70 -6.72 -4.11
N ILE A 117 5.12 -6.08 -5.11
CA ILE A 117 3.68 -5.95 -5.29
C ILE A 117 3.27 -6.82 -6.48
N SER A 118 2.22 -7.62 -6.30
CA SER A 118 1.56 -8.34 -7.39
C SER A 118 0.15 -7.82 -7.61
N GLY A 119 -0.24 -7.71 -8.87
CA GLY A 119 -1.43 -6.97 -9.24
C GLY A 119 -1.89 -7.16 -10.69
N SER A 120 -2.69 -6.20 -11.13
CA SER A 120 -3.05 -6.01 -12.53
C SER A 120 -2.88 -4.57 -12.98
N SER A 121 -2.72 -4.39 -14.28
CA SER A 121 -2.72 -3.11 -14.98
C SER A 121 -3.72 -3.20 -16.14
N THR A 122 -4.77 -2.40 -16.17
CA THR A 122 -5.94 -2.61 -17.03
C THR A 122 -6.06 -1.50 -18.07
N ASP A 123 -5.99 -1.87 -19.35
CA ASP A 123 -6.34 -0.95 -20.43
C ASP A 123 -7.86 -0.97 -20.71
N ALA A 124 -8.34 -0.10 -21.60
CA ALA A 124 -9.76 0.04 -21.93
C ALA A 124 -10.48 -1.28 -22.33
N THR A 125 -9.72 -2.30 -22.70
CA THR A 125 -10.27 -3.58 -23.17
C THR A 125 -9.78 -4.78 -22.38
N ARG A 126 -8.56 -4.76 -21.84
CA ARG A 126 -7.83 -5.94 -21.34
C ARG A 126 -7.20 -5.70 -19.99
N LYS A 127 -7.14 -6.77 -19.19
CA LYS A 127 -6.38 -6.82 -17.95
C LYS A 127 -5.00 -7.44 -18.17
N HIS A 128 -3.95 -6.78 -17.71
CA HIS A 128 -2.57 -7.27 -17.81
C HIS A 128 -2.05 -7.62 -16.41
N GLY A 129 -1.21 -8.65 -16.31
CA GLY A 129 -0.52 -8.93 -15.05
C GLY A 129 0.42 -7.78 -14.73
N TYR A 130 0.56 -7.42 -13.45
CA TYR A 130 1.47 -6.37 -13.01
C TYR A 130 2.33 -6.86 -11.84
N LEU A 131 3.64 -6.66 -11.93
CA LEU A 131 4.57 -6.80 -10.82
C LEU A 131 5.36 -5.51 -10.65
N ALA A 132 5.59 -5.07 -9.42
CA ALA A 132 6.50 -3.97 -9.11
C ALA A 132 7.38 -4.33 -7.92
N ASN A 133 8.65 -3.94 -7.98
CA ASN A 133 9.54 -3.89 -6.83
C ASN A 133 9.79 -2.44 -6.44
N ILE A 134 9.51 -2.12 -5.19
CA ILE A 134 9.59 -0.78 -4.62
C ILE A 134 10.53 -0.84 -3.45
N SER A 135 11.51 0.05 -3.36
CA SER A 135 12.43 0.09 -2.23
C SER A 135 11.76 0.45 -0.91
N HIS A 136 12.47 0.22 0.19
CA HIS A 136 12.02 0.59 1.54
C HIS A 136 11.66 2.08 1.71
N ASP A 137 12.18 2.96 0.83
CA ASP A 137 11.89 4.39 0.80
C ASP A 137 10.76 4.79 -0.18
N GLY A 138 10.11 3.81 -0.81
CA GLY A 138 9.02 4.04 -1.77
C GLY A 138 9.47 4.30 -3.20
N THR A 139 10.76 4.25 -3.52
CA THR A 139 11.22 4.39 -4.92
C THR A 139 10.91 3.14 -5.72
N VAL A 140 10.24 3.27 -6.87
CA VAL A 140 10.04 2.13 -7.79
C VAL A 140 11.40 1.73 -8.38
N LEU A 141 11.84 0.52 -8.07
CA LEU A 141 13.11 -0.05 -8.58
C LEU A 141 12.91 -0.62 -9.98
N TRP A 142 11.79 -1.32 -10.18
CA TRP A 142 11.32 -1.78 -11.49
C TRP A 142 9.84 -2.12 -11.42
N ASP A 143 9.19 -2.10 -12.58
CA ASP A 143 7.84 -2.61 -12.78
C ASP A 143 7.69 -3.31 -14.14
N ASN A 144 6.83 -4.32 -14.18
CA ASN A 144 6.63 -5.18 -15.34
C ASN A 144 5.13 -5.37 -15.61
N VAL A 145 4.73 -5.14 -16.86
CA VAL A 145 3.37 -5.36 -17.37
C VAL A 145 3.37 -6.55 -18.34
N TYR A 146 2.57 -7.57 -18.05
CA TYR A 146 2.51 -8.81 -18.81
C TYR A 146 1.23 -8.84 -19.68
N SER A 147 1.39 -8.54 -20.96
CA SER A 147 0.27 -8.32 -21.91
C SER A 147 0.04 -9.45 -22.92
N TYR A 148 0.45 -10.68 -22.59
CA TYR A 148 0.38 -11.83 -23.50
C TYR A 148 -0.99 -12.52 -23.55
N TYR A 149 -1.91 -12.15 -22.64
CA TYR A 149 -3.22 -12.78 -22.49
C TYR A 149 -4.35 -11.80 -22.77
N ARG A 150 -5.58 -12.34 -22.88
CA ARG A 150 -6.76 -11.49 -22.94
C ARG A 150 -6.93 -10.74 -21.62
N ASP A 151 -6.96 -11.51 -20.54
CA ASP A 151 -6.96 -11.02 -19.17
C ASP A 151 -5.93 -11.83 -18.38
N LEU A 152 -5.09 -11.15 -17.61
CA LEU A 152 -4.13 -11.74 -16.68
C LEU A 152 -4.16 -10.93 -15.39
N GLU A 153 -4.34 -11.60 -14.26
CA GLU A 153 -4.36 -10.95 -12.95
C GLU A 153 -3.53 -11.77 -11.97
N PHE A 154 -2.66 -11.09 -11.23
CA PHE A 154 -1.87 -11.69 -10.16
C PHE A 154 -2.51 -11.34 -8.82
N ARG A 155 -2.92 -12.38 -8.08
CA ARG A 155 -3.65 -12.27 -6.82
C ARG A 155 -2.75 -12.37 -5.60
N ASP A 156 -1.73 -13.21 -5.70
CA ASP A 156 -0.77 -13.41 -4.63
C ASP A 156 0.58 -13.87 -5.18
N ALA A 157 1.64 -13.62 -4.42
CA ALA A 157 3.00 -13.94 -4.80
C ALA A 157 3.83 -14.34 -3.59
N CYS A 158 4.72 -15.31 -3.77
CA CYS A 158 5.78 -15.63 -2.82
C CYS A 158 7.14 -15.65 -3.52
N LEU A 159 8.20 -15.40 -2.75
CA LEU A 159 9.58 -15.53 -3.17
C LEU A 159 10.10 -16.91 -2.74
N THR A 160 10.73 -17.64 -3.65
CA THR A 160 11.34 -18.95 -3.40
C THR A 160 12.78 -18.93 -3.91
N ASP A 161 13.77 -18.97 -3.02
CA ASP A 161 15.19 -18.78 -3.31
C ASP A 161 15.46 -17.51 -4.16
N ASP A 162 15.51 -17.64 -5.50
CA ASP A 162 15.80 -16.57 -6.46
C ASP A 162 14.65 -16.31 -7.47
N ASP A 163 13.49 -16.92 -7.25
CA ASP A 163 12.35 -16.87 -8.18
C ASP A 163 11.07 -16.39 -7.51
N LEU A 164 10.21 -15.74 -8.28
CA LEU A 164 8.88 -15.37 -7.84
C LEU A 164 7.88 -16.40 -8.33
N ILE A 165 7.07 -16.90 -7.40
CA ILE A 165 5.93 -17.77 -7.71
C ILE A 165 4.66 -16.98 -7.42
N ILE A 166 3.85 -16.82 -8.46
CA ILE A 166 2.66 -15.98 -8.45
C ILE A 166 1.45 -16.85 -8.78
N THR A 167 0.31 -16.56 -8.17
CA THR A 167 -0.98 -17.15 -8.52
C THR A 167 -1.97 -16.08 -8.95
N GLY A 168 -3.03 -16.52 -9.61
CA GLY A 168 -4.11 -15.66 -10.06
C GLY A 168 -4.94 -16.37 -11.12
N TYR A 169 -5.31 -15.65 -12.17
CA TYR A 169 -5.94 -16.25 -13.33
C TYR A 169 -5.38 -15.69 -14.65
N ALA A 170 -5.48 -16.50 -15.69
CA ALA A 170 -5.27 -16.08 -17.07
C ALA A 170 -6.46 -16.47 -17.93
N LYS A 171 -6.79 -15.63 -18.92
CA LYS A 171 -7.83 -15.89 -19.91
C LYS A 171 -7.24 -15.75 -21.31
N VAL A 172 -7.59 -16.68 -22.19
CA VAL A 172 -7.33 -16.60 -23.63
C VAL A 172 -8.67 -16.59 -24.35
N ASP A 173 -8.87 -15.66 -25.28
CA ASP A 173 -10.11 -15.62 -26.06
C ASP A 173 -10.06 -16.61 -27.25
N PRO A 174 -11.17 -17.33 -27.53
CA PRO A 174 -12.34 -17.52 -26.66
C PRO A 174 -12.01 -18.54 -25.54
N GLY A 175 -12.43 -18.25 -24.30
CA GLY A 175 -12.18 -19.16 -23.19
C GLY A 175 -12.63 -18.63 -21.84
N ASP A 176 -12.63 -19.52 -20.86
CA ASP A 176 -12.85 -19.21 -19.45
C ASP A 176 -11.55 -18.70 -18.79
N MET A 177 -11.68 -18.17 -17.58
CA MET A 177 -10.53 -17.87 -16.72
C MET A 177 -9.97 -19.18 -16.18
N ASP A 178 -8.68 -19.43 -16.40
CA ASP A 178 -7.98 -20.57 -15.84
C ASP A 178 -7.13 -20.09 -14.65
N ALA A 179 -7.18 -20.79 -13.51
CA ALA A 179 -6.26 -20.52 -12.41
C ALA A 179 -4.83 -20.82 -12.85
N ILE A 180 -3.87 -20.01 -12.40
CA ILE A 180 -2.48 -20.15 -12.83
C ILE A 180 -1.50 -20.26 -11.68
N ILE A 181 -0.38 -20.93 -11.95
CA ILE A 181 0.89 -20.64 -11.29
C ILE A 181 1.80 -20.02 -12.34
N PHE A 182 2.32 -18.84 -12.05
CA PHE A 182 3.21 -18.08 -12.90
C PHE A 182 4.57 -17.94 -12.21
N LYS A 183 5.64 -18.32 -12.90
CA LYS A 183 7.00 -18.22 -12.40
C LYS A 183 7.78 -17.17 -13.16
N THR A 184 8.46 -16.30 -12.43
CA THR A 184 9.42 -15.34 -12.98
C THR A 184 10.76 -15.46 -12.27
N SER A 185 11.80 -14.85 -12.86
CA SER A 185 13.02 -14.52 -12.12
C SER A 185 12.72 -13.49 -11.02
N ALA A 186 13.66 -13.27 -10.10
CA ALA A 186 13.60 -12.19 -9.11
C ALA A 186 13.43 -10.77 -9.70
N THR A 187 13.76 -10.57 -10.98
CA THR A 187 13.59 -9.29 -11.70
C THR A 187 12.29 -9.20 -12.51
N GLY A 188 11.43 -10.21 -12.43
CA GLY A 188 10.17 -10.26 -13.18
C GLY A 188 10.31 -10.77 -14.62
N ASP A 189 11.40 -11.42 -14.99
CA ASP A 189 11.47 -12.04 -16.32
C ASP A 189 10.63 -13.32 -16.33
N SER A 190 9.69 -13.43 -17.27
CA SER A 190 8.81 -14.60 -17.38
C SER A 190 9.60 -15.89 -17.63
N ILE A 191 9.42 -16.90 -16.79
CA ILE A 191 10.05 -18.23 -16.96
C ILE A 191 9.03 -19.23 -17.48
N TRP A 192 7.93 -19.42 -16.76
CA TRP A 192 6.84 -20.30 -17.20
C TRP A 192 5.50 -19.95 -16.58
N ILE A 193 4.45 -20.45 -17.20
CA ILE A 193 3.08 -20.44 -16.68
C ILE A 193 2.53 -21.86 -16.69
N ARG A 194 1.75 -22.21 -15.67
CA ARG A 194 0.98 -23.45 -15.59
C ARG A 194 -0.48 -23.12 -15.36
N TYR A 195 -1.35 -23.78 -16.09
CA TYR A 195 -2.79 -23.61 -16.01
C TYR A 195 -3.42 -24.76 -15.24
N TYR A 196 -4.35 -24.42 -14.37
CA TYR A 196 -5.16 -25.31 -13.56
C TYR A 196 -6.62 -24.98 -13.86
N LYS A 197 -7.25 -25.82 -14.67
CA LYS A 197 -8.58 -25.55 -15.22
C LYS A 197 -9.56 -26.69 -15.02
N MET A 198 -10.82 -26.31 -14.83
CA MET A 198 -11.99 -27.17 -14.86
C MET A 198 -12.84 -26.79 -16.07
N SER A 199 -13.37 -27.79 -16.80
CA SER A 199 -14.16 -27.52 -18.00
C SER A 199 -15.40 -26.66 -17.70
N ASP A 200 -15.64 -25.67 -18.56
CA ASP A 200 -16.80 -24.78 -18.59
C ASP A 200 -16.98 -23.94 -17.31
N ARG A 201 -15.86 -23.51 -16.70
CA ARG A 201 -15.84 -22.72 -15.47
C ARG A 201 -14.68 -21.74 -15.45
N ASN A 202 -14.93 -20.63 -14.77
CA ASN A 202 -13.87 -19.72 -14.37
C ASN A 202 -13.22 -20.21 -13.07
N ASP A 203 -11.91 -20.37 -13.10
CA ASP A 203 -11.07 -20.73 -11.97
C ASP A 203 -10.10 -19.58 -11.65
N VAL A 204 -9.92 -19.30 -10.36
CA VAL A 204 -9.03 -18.25 -9.86
C VAL A 204 -8.19 -18.82 -8.73
N GLY A 205 -6.87 -18.66 -8.82
CA GLY A 205 -5.98 -18.95 -7.70
C GLY A 205 -5.82 -17.71 -6.82
N GLU A 206 -6.29 -17.76 -5.58
CA GLU A 206 -6.35 -16.58 -4.69
C GLU A 206 -5.11 -16.42 -3.80
N ALA A 207 -4.43 -17.51 -3.45
CA ALA A 207 -3.29 -17.48 -2.53
C ALA A 207 -2.24 -18.52 -2.92
N ILE A 208 -0.97 -18.19 -2.74
CA ILE A 208 0.16 -19.08 -2.98
C ILE A 208 1.06 -19.09 -1.75
N ILE A 209 1.46 -20.29 -1.33
CA ILE A 209 2.36 -20.47 -0.18
C ILE A 209 3.45 -21.46 -0.55
N GLU A 210 4.69 -21.10 -0.23
CA GLU A 210 5.79 -22.04 -0.30
C GLU A 210 5.64 -23.09 0.80
N THR A 211 5.62 -24.37 0.42
CA THR A 211 5.64 -25.47 1.38
C THR A 211 7.06 -26.00 1.54
N PRO A 212 7.49 -26.37 2.76
CA PRO A 212 8.72 -27.12 2.94
C PRO A 212 8.71 -28.34 2.02
N GLY A 213 9.85 -28.60 1.36
CA GLY A 213 10.01 -29.82 0.57
C GLY A 213 9.72 -31.07 1.41
N PRO A 214 9.27 -32.17 0.79
CA PRO A 214 9.19 -33.43 1.49
C PRO A 214 10.57 -33.81 2.06
N PRO A 215 10.63 -34.44 3.25
CA PRO A 215 11.87 -34.89 3.86
C PRO A 215 12.63 -35.91 3.01
#